data_AF-A0A0S8JGN7-F1
#
_entry.id   AF-A0A0S8JGN7-F1
#
_cell.length_a   1.000
_cell.length_b   1.000
_cell.length_c   1.000
_cell.angle_alpha   90.00
_cell.angle_beta   90.00
_cell.angle_gamma   90.00
#
_symmetry.space_group_name_H-M   'P 1'
#
loop_
_entity.id
_entity.type
_entity.pdbx_description
1 polymer ?
#
loop_
_entity_poly.entity_id
_entity_poly.type
_entity_poly.pdbx_seq_one_letter_code
_entity_poly.pdbx_strand_id
1 'polypeptide(L)'
;MFLWQEGAAAFHLGLFTISNRIYEALLASVTSYDRNNHHNELSCYVSMVVGYWRLKKYSTCIDLARTALDLPLTDEIRNRKKKTLTVIRRHLEFAEQKIAKNR
;
A
#
# COMPACT_ATOMS: atom_id res chain seq x y z
N MET A 1 -12.47 15.50 0.41
CA MET A 1 -11.07 15.84 0.09
C MET A 1 -10.12 15.66 1.27
N PHE A 2 -10.59 15.57 2.53
CA PHE A 2 -9.75 15.51 3.75
C PHE A 2 -9.08 14.15 4.07
N LEU A 3 -9.63 13.04 3.58
CA LEU A 3 -9.17 11.69 3.97
C LEU A 3 -7.72 11.40 3.56
N TRP A 4 -7.20 11.99 2.47
CA TRP A 4 -5.80 11.79 2.07
C TRP A 4 -4.83 12.40 3.08
N GLN A 5 -5.10 13.63 3.52
CA GLN A 5 -4.28 14.33 4.51
C GLN A 5 -4.42 13.67 5.88
N GLU A 6 -5.63 13.27 6.28
CA GLU A 6 -5.87 12.56 7.53
C GLU A 6 -5.16 11.20 7.56
N GLY A 7 -5.25 10.42 6.49
CA GLY A 7 -4.57 9.14 6.36
C GLY A 7 -3.05 9.28 6.44
N ALA A 8 -2.49 10.30 5.79
CA ALA A 8 -1.07 10.63 5.88
C ALA A 8 -0.66 11.13 7.27
N ALA A 9 -1.44 12.00 7.90
CA ALA A 9 -1.17 12.50 9.25
C ALA A 9 -1.18 11.37 10.28
N ALA A 10 -2.20 10.50 10.24
CA ALA A 10 -2.26 9.30 11.06
C ALA A 10 -1.03 8.40 10.85
N PHE A 11 -0.58 8.25 9.60
CA PHE A 11 0.63 7.48 9.28
C PHE A 11 1.88 8.09 9.93
N HIS A 12 2.08 9.39 9.76
CA HIS A 12 3.26 10.10 10.29
C HIS A 12 3.29 10.12 11.82
N LEU A 13 2.12 10.10 12.48
CA LEU A 13 2.00 9.96 13.93
C LEU A 13 2.17 8.50 14.42
N GLY A 14 2.41 7.54 13.52
CA GLY A 14 2.56 6.13 13.86
C GLY A 14 1.24 5.41 14.20
N LEU A 15 0.10 6.06 13.94
CA LEU A 15 -1.25 5.51 14.14
C LEU A 15 -1.63 4.58 12.97
N PHE A 16 -0.81 3.55 12.73
CA PHE A 16 -0.89 2.73 11.51
C PHE A 16 -2.23 2.02 11.34
N THR A 17 -2.89 1.59 12.41
CA THR A 17 -4.22 0.97 12.33
C THR A 17 -5.26 1.96 11.78
N ILE A 18 -5.25 3.20 12.28
CA ILE A 18 -6.16 4.26 11.83
C ILE A 18 -5.84 4.64 10.39
N SER A 19 -4.55 4.85 10.10
CA SER A 19 -4.08 5.19 8.75
C SER A 19 -4.50 4.13 7.72
N ASN A 20 -4.29 2.84 8.02
CA ASN A 20 -4.68 1.76 7.12
C ASN A 20 -6.18 1.75 6.85
N ARG A 21 -7.02 1.93 7.87
CA ARG A 21 -8.48 2.01 7.69
C ARG A 21 -8.89 3.17 6.78
N ILE A 22 -8.23 4.32 6.90
CA ILE A 22 -8.47 5.47 6.02
C ILE A 22 -8.06 5.14 4.58
N TYR A 23 -6.89 4.52 4.39
CA TYR A 23 -6.42 4.13 3.06
C TYR A 23 -7.25 3.00 2.43
N GLU A 24 -7.85 2.11 3.22
CA GLU A 24 -8.82 1.11 2.74
C GLU A 24 -10.09 1.80 2.19
N ALA A 25 -10.61 2.80 2.91
CA ALA A 25 -11.76 3.59 2.45
C ALA A 25 -11.43 4.42 1.19
N LEU A 26 -10.24 5.01 1.14
CA LEU A 26 -9.74 5.70 -0.05
C LEU A 26 -9.59 4.75 -1.23
N LEU A 27 -9.06 3.55 -1.01
CA LEU A 27 -8.89 2.54 -2.05
C LEU A 27 -10.24 2.19 -2.69
N ALA A 28 -11.25 1.87 -1.88
CA ALA A 28 -12.60 1.59 -2.35
C ALA A 28 -13.22 2.75 -3.15
N SER A 29 -12.91 4.00 -2.76
CA SER A 29 -13.37 5.18 -3.48
C SER A 29 -12.66 5.42 -4.80
N VAL A 30 -11.39 5.02 -4.96
CA VAL A 30 -10.64 5.27 -6.21
C VAL A 30 -10.78 4.13 -7.21
N THR A 31 -11.04 2.91 -6.75
CA THR A 31 -11.28 1.76 -7.62
C THR A 31 -12.60 1.84 -8.36
N SER A 32 -13.57 2.60 -7.86
CA SER A 32 -14.89 2.77 -8.48
C SER A 32 -14.91 3.71 -9.69
N TYR A 33 -13.79 4.35 -10.05
CA TYR A 33 -13.73 5.25 -11.21
C TYR A 33 -13.52 4.48 -12.52
N ASP A 34 -14.37 4.74 -13.52
CA ASP A 34 -14.30 4.09 -14.84
C ASP A 34 -12.97 4.29 -15.59
N ARG A 35 -12.26 5.39 -15.31
CA ARG A 35 -10.96 5.73 -15.91
C ARG A 35 -9.80 5.62 -14.93
N ASN A 36 -9.91 4.71 -13.97
CA ASN A 36 -8.87 4.50 -12.99
C ASN A 36 -7.62 3.88 -13.64
N ASN A 37 -6.52 4.64 -13.61
CA ASN A 37 -5.22 4.21 -14.11
C ASN A 37 -4.31 3.64 -13.01
N HIS A 38 -4.87 3.28 -11.85
CA HIS A 38 -4.19 2.70 -10.70
C HIS A 38 -3.17 3.64 -10.00
N HIS A 39 -3.05 4.91 -10.40
CA HIS A 39 -2.12 5.85 -9.77
C HIS A 39 -2.41 6.04 -8.27
N ASN A 40 -3.68 6.25 -7.93
CA ASN A 40 -4.12 6.47 -6.56
C ASN A 40 -4.18 5.18 -5.76
N GLU A 41 -4.51 4.06 -6.41
CA GLU A 41 -4.44 2.74 -5.77
C GLU A 41 -3.04 2.46 -5.25
N LEU A 42 -2.00 2.67 -6.07
CA LEU A 42 -0.62 2.48 -5.64
C LEU A 42 -0.23 3.36 -4.45
N SER A 43 -0.78 4.58 -4.34
CA SER A 43 -0.59 5.44 -3.18
C SER A 43 -1.26 4.85 -1.92
N CYS A 44 -2.44 4.26 -2.05
CA CYS A 44 -3.11 3.58 -0.94
C CYS A 44 -2.34 2.31 -0.54
N TYR A 45 -2.02 1.45 -1.50
CA TYR A 45 -1.32 0.20 -1.27
C TYR A 45 0.03 0.40 -0.58
N VAL A 46 0.86 1.35 -1.02
CA VAL A 46 2.17 1.55 -0.39
C VAL A 46 2.03 1.97 1.07
N SER A 47 1.09 2.86 1.39
CA SER A 47 0.84 3.30 2.76
C SER A 47 0.37 2.12 3.63
N MET A 48 -0.57 1.33 3.12
CA MET A 48 -1.06 0.15 3.83
C MET A 48 0.00 -0.93 4.02
N VAL A 49 0.79 -1.24 2.98
CA VAL A 49 1.89 -2.21 3.04
C VAL A 49 2.89 -1.81 4.12
N VAL A 50 3.33 -0.55 4.13
CA VAL A 50 4.27 -0.08 5.17
C VAL A 50 3.59 -0.08 6.54
N GLY A 51 2.32 0.33 6.64
CA GLY A 51 1.57 0.32 7.89
C GLY A 51 1.42 -1.08 8.47
N TYR A 52 1.01 -2.07 7.67
CA TYR A 52 0.86 -3.46 8.10
C TYR A 52 2.21 -4.11 8.46
N TRP A 53 3.28 -3.78 7.73
CA TRP A 53 4.64 -4.16 8.12
C TRP A 53 5.02 -3.62 9.50
N ARG A 54 4.76 -2.34 9.77
CA ARG A 54 5.04 -1.70 11.07
C ARG A 54 4.24 -2.32 12.22
N LEU A 55 3.01 -2.75 11.93
CA LEU A 55 2.16 -3.50 12.86
C LEU A 55 2.55 -4.98 13.00
N LYS A 56 3.61 -5.45 12.30
CA LYS A 56 4.06 -6.84 12.25
C LYS A 56 3.01 -7.83 11.73
N LYS A 57 2.00 -7.33 11.01
CA LYS A 57 0.99 -8.15 10.32
C LYS A 57 1.54 -8.59 8.96
N TYR A 58 2.54 -9.47 8.99
CA TYR A 58 3.34 -9.81 7.81
C TYR A 58 2.55 -10.53 6.72
N SER A 59 1.57 -11.37 7.07
CA SER A 59 0.72 -12.02 6.07
C SER A 59 -0.08 -11.00 5.26
N THR A 60 -0.80 -10.10 5.94
CA THR A 60 -1.56 -9.02 5.29
C THR A 60 -0.66 -8.09 4.47
N CYS A 61 0.55 -7.80 4.96
CA CYS A 61 1.54 -7.03 4.22
C CYS A 61 1.93 -7.71 2.89
N ILE A 62 2.12 -9.03 2.89
CA ILE A 62 2.47 -9.81 1.69
C ILE A 62 1.30 -9.77 0.70
N ASP A 63 0.09 -10.07 1.17
CA ASP A 63 -1.09 -10.14 0.31
C ASP A 63 -1.31 -8.80 -0.40
N LEU A 64 -1.31 -7.68 0.35
CA LEU A 64 -1.44 -6.34 -0.23
C LEU A 64 -0.30 -5.97 -1.17
N ALA A 65 0.93 -6.34 -0.84
CA ALA A 65 2.08 -6.04 -1.69
C ALA A 65 2.01 -6.79 -3.02
N ARG A 66 1.59 -8.06 -3.02
CA ARG A 66 1.38 -8.84 -4.24
C ARG A 66 0.25 -8.25 -5.08
N THR A 67 -0.90 -7.97 -4.47
CA THR A 67 -2.02 -7.31 -5.17
C THR A 67 -1.58 -6.01 -5.85
N ALA A 68 -0.81 -5.17 -5.16
CA ALA A 68 -0.34 -3.91 -5.71
C ALA A 68 0.67 -4.07 -6.86
N LEU A 69 1.51 -5.11 -6.81
CA LEU A 69 2.52 -5.39 -7.84
C LEU A 69 1.91 -6.03 -9.10
N ASP A 70 0.77 -6.72 -8.94
CA ASP A 70 0.03 -7.38 -10.03
C ASP A 70 -0.96 -6.45 -10.74
N LEU A 71 -1.10 -5.19 -10.29
CA LEU A 71 -1.95 -4.21 -10.97
C LEU A 71 -1.52 -4.03 -12.45
N PRO A 72 -2.47 -3.94 -13.40
CA PRO A 72 -2.17 -3.76 -14.81
C PRO A 72 -1.79 -2.30 -15.11
N LEU A 73 -0.57 -1.91 -14.71
CA LEU A 73 -0.05 -0.55 -14.89
C LEU A 73 0.43 -0.31 -16.32
N THR A 74 0.04 0.82 -16.91
CA THR A 74 0.68 1.36 -18.11
C THR A 74 2.13 1.74 -17.82
N ASP A 75 2.97 1.81 -18.86
CA ASP A 75 4.38 2.19 -18.71
C ASP A 75 4.56 3.60 -18.12
N GLU A 76 3.67 4.53 -18.46
CA GLU A 76 3.66 5.87 -17.88
C GLU A 76 3.51 5.81 -16.35
N ILE A 77 2.51 5.07 -15.86
CA ILE A 77 2.27 4.94 -14.42
C ILE A 77 3.38 4.16 -13.74
N ARG A 78 3.87 3.08 -14.37
CA ARG A 78 5.00 2.28 -13.87
C ARG A 78 6.25 3.14 -13.68
N ASN A 79 6.57 4.01 -14.64
CA ASN A 79 7.69 4.93 -14.55
C ASN A 79 7.48 5.99 -13.48
N ARG A 80 6.29 6.62 -13.45
CA ARG A 80 5.95 7.65 -12.45
C ARG A 80 5.95 7.10 -11.02
N LYS A 81 5.54 5.85 -10.82
CA LYS A 81 5.46 5.17 -9.51
C LYS A 81 6.62 4.22 -9.24
N LYS A 82 7.71 4.29 -10.00
CA LYS A 82 8.88 3.38 -9.85
C LYS A 82 9.37 3.29 -8.41
N LYS A 83 9.53 4.43 -7.73
CA LYS A 83 9.95 4.47 -6.32
C LYS A 83 8.94 3.78 -5.40
N THR A 84 7.64 3.99 -5.62
CA THR A 84 6.57 3.34 -4.88
C THR A 84 6.62 1.82 -5.03
N LEU A 85 6.75 1.32 -6.26
CA LEU A 85 6.87 -0.11 -6.55
C LEU A 85 8.11 -0.73 -5.90
N THR A 86 9.24 -0.02 -5.89
CA THR A 86 10.45 -0.46 -5.18
C THR A 86 10.20 -0.59 -3.68
N VAL A 87 9.49 0.37 -3.06
CA VAL A 87 9.16 0.31 -1.62
C VAL A 87 8.26 -0.89 -1.32
N ILE A 88 7.23 -1.12 -2.14
CA ILE A 88 6.31 -2.26 -1.98
C ILE A 88 7.09 -3.58 -2.08
N ARG A 89 7.91 -3.75 -3.12
CA ARG A 89 8.72 -4.97 -3.32
C ARG A 89 9.67 -5.23 -2.15
N ARG A 90 10.33 -4.18 -1.65
CA ARG A 90 11.22 -4.30 -0.48
C ARG A 90 10.47 -4.78 0.77
N HIS A 91 9.27 -4.28 1.01
CA HIS A 91 8.47 -4.71 2.17
C HIS A 91 7.91 -6.12 2.00
N LEU A 92 7.57 -6.53 0.77
CA LEU A 92 7.22 -7.91 0.45
C LEU A 92 8.36 -8.87 0.82
N GLU A 93 9.57 -8.62 0.32
CA GLU A 93 10.75 -9.44 0.61
C GLU A 93 11.03 -9.53 2.12
N PHE A 94 10.94 -8.39 2.82
CA PHE A 94 11.14 -8.37 4.27
C PHE A 94 10.05 -9.14 5.03
N ALA A 95 8.79 -9.06 4.61
CA ALA A 95 7.68 -9.80 5.19
C ALA A 95 7.82 -11.30 4.98
N GLU A 96 8.17 -11.73 3.77
CA GLU A 96 8.41 -13.13 3.46
C GLU A 96 9.56 -13.71 4.29
N GLN A 97 10.67 -12.97 4.42
CA GLN A 97 11.79 -13.37 5.29
C GLN A 97 11.38 -13.49 6.76
N LYS A 98 10.52 -12.60 7.27
CA LYS A 98 10.06 -12.66 8.66
C LYS A 98 9.15 -13.86 8.92
N ILE A 99 8.26 -14.20 7.98
CA ILE A 99 7.43 -15.40 8.11
C ILE A 99 8.28 -16.66 8.02
N ALA A 100 9.21 -16.73 7.07
CA ALA A 100 10.07 -17.91 6.89
C ALA A 100 10.96 -18.19 8.12
N LYS A 101 11.42 -17.15 8.82
CA LYS A 101 12.22 -17.29 10.06
C LYS A 101 11.43 -17.70 11.30
N ASN A 102 10.11 -17.55 11.27
CA ASN A 102 9.21 -17.86 12.39
C ASN A 102 8.45 -19.18 12.19
N ARG A 103 8.77 -19.93 11.14
CA ARG A 103 8.29 -21.29 10.89
C ARG A 103 9.36 -22.28 11.32
#